data_AF-A0A5S9MCG8-F1
#
_entry.id   AF-A0A5S9MCG8-F1
#
_cell.length_a   1.000
_cell.length_b   1.000
_cell.length_c   1.000
_cell.angle_alpha   90.00
_cell.angle_beta   90.00
_cell.angle_gamma   90.00
#
_symmetry.space_group_name_H-M   'P 1'
#
loop_
_entity.id
_entity.type
_entity.pdbx_description
1 polymer ?
#
loop_
_entity_poly.entity_id
_entity_poly.type
_entity_poly.pdbx_seq_one_letter_code
_entity_poly.pdbx_strand_id
1 'polypeptide(L)'
;MKNKWFAYFIGRVEVEIKGNGIERLINECTKQGITMFQVSRRQDSVRLFIRLSDVHAFRKVRRHHDVTCSFHQKKGFPFLLLWSRKNIGFTLGIGLYAF
;
A
#
# COMPACT_ATOMS: atom_id res chain seq x y z
N MET A 1 15.28 -14.55 11.39
CA MET A 1 14.28 -15.02 10.39
C MET A 1 13.04 -14.16 10.57
N LYS A 2 12.67 -13.33 9.57
CA LYS A 2 11.54 -12.39 9.69
C LYS A 2 10.31 -12.98 9.02
N ASN A 3 9.23 -13.08 9.80
CA ASN A 3 8.00 -13.84 9.55
C ASN A 3 7.36 -13.50 8.20
N LYS A 4 7.60 -14.35 7.19
CA LYS A 4 6.97 -14.29 5.86
C LYS A 4 5.44 -14.44 5.89
N TRP A 5 4.88 -14.93 7.00
CA TRP A 5 3.43 -15.11 7.17
C TRP A 5 2.67 -13.78 7.30
N PHE A 6 3.31 -12.71 7.81
CA PHE A 6 2.70 -11.38 7.77
C PHE A 6 2.60 -10.86 6.33
N ALA A 7 3.56 -11.18 5.45
CA ALA A 7 3.59 -10.69 4.06
C ALA A 7 2.40 -11.14 3.21
N TYR A 8 1.77 -12.26 3.57
CA TYR A 8 0.56 -12.75 2.91
C TYR A 8 -0.72 -12.03 3.34
N PHE A 9 -0.74 -11.42 4.53
CA PHE A 9 -1.85 -10.59 5.03
C PHE A 9 -1.72 -9.09 4.68
N ILE A 10 -0.60 -8.71 4.07
CA ILE A 10 -0.23 -7.33 3.83
C ILE A 10 -0.92 -6.83 2.56
N GLY A 11 -1.89 -5.94 2.76
CA GLY A 11 -2.64 -5.28 1.69
C GLY A 11 -1.73 -4.59 0.67
N ARG A 12 -2.30 -4.22 -0.48
CA ARG A 12 -1.65 -3.40 -1.50
C ARG A 12 -2.20 -1.98 -1.46
N VAL A 13 -1.34 -1.03 -1.80
CA VAL A 13 -1.67 0.39 -1.77
C VAL A 13 -1.34 1.03 -3.10
N GLU A 14 -2.34 1.69 -3.69
CA GLU A 14 -2.15 2.52 -4.87
C GLU A 14 -1.56 3.88 -4.45
N VAL A 15 -0.45 4.23 -5.08
CA VAL A 15 0.27 5.49 -4.90
C VAL A 15 0.32 6.21 -6.23
N GLU A 16 -0.21 7.42 -6.27
CA GLU A 16 0.00 8.36 -7.36
C GLU A 16 1.13 9.32 -6.97
N ILE A 17 2.12 9.45 -7.85
CA ILE A 17 3.28 10.32 -7.67
C ILE A 17 3.20 11.41 -8.75
N LYS A 18 3.34 12.68 -8.35
CA LYS A 18 3.34 13.87 -9.20
C LYS A 18 4.58 14.71 -8.93
N GLY A 19 5.11 15.35 -9.97
CA GLY A 19 6.23 16.29 -9.86
C GLY A 19 7.47 15.87 -10.65
N ASN A 20 8.52 16.68 -10.54
CA ASN A 20 9.75 16.51 -11.29
C ASN A 20 10.72 15.60 -10.53
N GLY A 21 11.09 14.45 -11.12
CA GLY A 21 12.02 13.50 -10.49
C GLY A 21 11.42 12.15 -10.06
N ILE A 22 10.28 11.76 -10.64
CA ILE A 22 9.63 10.45 -10.39
C ILE A 22 10.62 9.29 -10.65
N GLU A 23 11.44 9.40 -11.69
CA GLU A 23 12.40 8.36 -12.08
C GLU A 23 13.47 8.12 -10.99
N ARG A 24 13.95 9.19 -10.33
CA ARG A 24 14.89 9.08 -9.20
C ARG A 24 14.24 8.39 -8.00
N LEU A 25 13.00 8.75 -7.69
CA LEU A 25 12.25 8.11 -6.61
C LEU A 25 12.06 6.60 -6.89
N ILE A 26 11.65 6.24 -8.11
CA ILE A 26 11.47 4.84 -8.51
C ILE A 26 12.79 4.08 -8.40
N ASN A 27 13.90 4.67 -8.86
CA ASN A 27 15.21 4.03 -8.77
C ASN A 27 15.63 3.76 -7.32
N GLU A 28 15.45 4.72 -6.42
CA GLU A 28 15.70 4.54 -4.99
C GLU A 28 14.77 3.50 -4.34
N CYS A 29 13.50 3.46 -4.76
CA CYS A 29 12.57 2.42 -4.31
C CYS A 29 13.06 1.02 -4.70
N THR A 30 13.53 0.85 -5.94
CA THR A 30 14.11 -0.40 -6.41
C THR A 30 15.38 -0.78 -5.64
N LYS A 31 16.28 0.19 -5.37
CA LYS A 31 17.49 -0.03 -4.55
C LYS A 31 17.18 -0.48 -3.13
N GLN A 32 16.10 0.03 -2.52
CA GLN A 32 15.66 -0.37 -1.18
C GLN A 32 14.85 -1.68 -1.17
N GLY A 33 14.65 -2.32 -2.33
CA GLY A 33 13.89 -3.56 -2.45
C GLY A 33 12.38 -3.37 -2.33
N ILE A 34 11.87 -2.16 -2.52
CA ILE A 34 10.43 -1.86 -2.49
C ILE A 34 9.81 -2.43 -3.76
N THR A 35 8.90 -3.40 -3.61
CA THR A 35 8.30 -4.04 -4.78
C THR A 35 7.13 -3.20 -5.30
N MET A 36 7.28 -2.71 -6.54
CA MET A 36 6.28 -1.92 -7.25
C MET A 36 5.61 -2.76 -8.34
N PHE A 37 4.29 -2.67 -8.46
CA PHE A 37 3.49 -3.41 -9.43
C PHE A 37 2.52 -2.49 -10.17
N GLN A 38 2.08 -2.91 -11.36
CA GLN A 38 1.11 -2.18 -12.19
C GLN A 38 1.43 -0.68 -12.31
N VAL A 39 2.62 -0.37 -12.84
CA VAL A 39 3.02 1.00 -13.09
C VAL A 39 2.25 1.54 -14.29
N SER A 40 1.53 2.62 -14.09
CA SER A 40 0.77 3.33 -15.12
C SER A 40 1.20 4.78 -15.16
N ARG A 41 1.85 5.18 -16.26
CA ARG A 41 2.30 6.55 -16.50
C ARG A 41 1.18 7.38 -17.11
N ARG A 42 0.93 8.56 -16.55
CA ARG A 42 0.10 9.65 -17.07
C ARG A 42 1.02 10.81 -17.49
N GLN A 43 0.47 11.84 -18.12
CA GLN A 43 1.25 12.99 -18.61
C GLN A 43 2.06 13.68 -17.50
N ASP A 44 1.47 13.87 -16.32
CA ASP A 44 2.11 14.57 -15.18
C ASP A 44 2.21 13.70 -13.91
N SER A 45 1.70 12.47 -13.96
CA SER A 45 1.64 11.58 -12.80
C SER A 45 2.03 10.15 -13.12
N VAL A 46 2.53 9.43 -12.13
CA VAL A 46 2.76 7.98 -12.22
C VAL A 46 1.98 7.30 -11.11
N ARG A 47 1.10 6.39 -11.50
CA ARG A 47 0.41 5.50 -10.57
C ARG A 47 1.13 4.17 -10.49
N LEU A 48 1.30 3.67 -9.27
CA LEU A 48 1.91 2.38 -9.01
C LEU A 48 1.32 1.76 -7.75
N PHE A 49 1.43 0.45 -7.64
CA PHE A 49 1.02 -0.29 -6.46
C PHE A 49 2.24 -0.75 -5.68
N ILE A 50 2.23 -0.51 -4.37
CA ILE A 50 3.24 -1.04 -3.44
C ILE A 50 2.58 -1.93 -2.38
N ARG A 51 3.38 -2.77 -1.73
CA ARG A 51 2.92 -3.53 -0.57
C ARG A 51 2.75 -2.61 0.64
N LEU A 52 1.75 -2.88 1.48
CA LEU A 52 1.49 -2.11 2.70
C LEU A 52 2.67 -2.16 3.69
N SER A 53 3.45 -3.25 3.70
CA SER A 53 4.68 -3.37 4.50
C SER A 53 5.72 -2.33 4.12
N ASP A 54 5.80 -2.04 2.82
CA ASP A 54 6.88 -1.25 2.23
C ASP A 54 6.51 0.24 2.23
N VAL A 55 5.28 0.60 2.59
CA VAL A 55 4.81 2.00 2.72
C VAL A 55 5.69 2.78 3.69
N HIS A 56 6.12 2.16 4.79
CA HIS A 56 6.95 2.84 5.77
C HIS A 56 8.35 3.16 5.21
N ALA A 57 8.93 2.23 4.43
CA ALA A 57 10.17 2.46 3.71
C ALA A 57 9.99 3.52 2.63
N PHE A 58 8.93 3.40 1.81
CA PHE A 58 8.56 4.38 0.79
C PHE A 58 8.43 5.80 1.35
N ARG A 59 7.81 5.96 2.54
CA ARG A 59 7.68 7.26 3.21
C ARG A 59 9.01 7.84 3.67
N LYS A 60 10.03 7.01 3.94
CA LYS A 60 11.40 7.48 4.21
C LYS A 60 12.09 7.93 2.92
N VAL A 61 11.93 7.18 1.83
CA VAL A 61 12.48 7.55 0.51
C VAL A 61 11.90 8.88 0.05
N ARG A 62 10.57 9.02 0.09
CA ARG A 62 9.88 10.25 -0.31
C ARG A 62 10.43 11.50 0.37
N ARG A 63 10.82 11.44 1.65
CA ARG A 63 11.33 12.64 2.37
C ARG A 63 12.58 13.25 1.75
N HIS A 64 13.33 12.48 0.96
CA HIS A 64 14.54 12.95 0.29
C HIS A 64 14.27 13.48 -1.12
N HIS A 65 13.01 13.43 -1.58
CA HIS A 65 12.63 13.85 -2.92
C HIS A 65 11.49 14.88 -2.88
N ASP A 66 11.61 15.92 -3.70
CA ASP A 66 10.60 16.97 -3.85
C ASP A 66 9.45 16.50 -4.77
N VAL A 67 8.74 15.45 -4.32
CA VAL A 67 7.65 14.83 -5.09
C VAL A 67 6.38 14.75 -4.26
N THR A 68 5.26 15.05 -4.92
CA THR A 68 3.93 14.96 -4.33
C THR A 68 3.41 13.54 -4.50
N CYS A 69 3.29 12.79 -3.40
CA CYS A 69 2.69 11.45 -3.42
C CYS A 69 1.32 11.46 -2.75
N SER A 70 0.31 10.99 -3.49
CA SER A 70 -1.08 10.80 -3.06
C SER A 70 -1.39 9.31 -2.96
N PHE A 71 -1.99 8.88 -1.86
CA PHE A 71 -2.36 7.47 -1.64
C PHE A 71 -3.86 7.32 -1.91
N HIS A 72 -4.24 6.64 -2.99
CA HIS A 72 -5.64 6.62 -3.47
C HIS A 72 -6.42 5.37 -3.06
N GLN A 73 -5.78 4.21 -2.90
CA GLN A 73 -6.52 2.96 -2.63
C GLN A 73 -5.75 2.06 -1.68
N LYS A 74 -6.31 1.78 -0.49
CA LYS A 74 -5.77 0.82 0.48
C LYS A 74 -6.59 -0.47 0.38
N LYS A 75 -6.14 -1.45 -0.41
CA LYS A 75 -6.79 -2.77 -0.48
C LYS A 75 -6.09 -3.73 0.47
N GLY A 76 -6.74 -4.07 1.59
CA GLY A 76 -6.22 -5.06 2.54
C GLY A 76 -7.17 -5.39 3.71
N PHE A 77 -6.95 -6.55 4.32
CA PHE A 77 -7.69 -7.07 5.48
C PHE A 77 -7.89 -6.06 6.64
N PRO A 78 -6.92 -5.20 7.02
CA PRO A 78 -7.13 -4.25 8.11
C PRO A 78 -8.14 -3.13 7.80
N PHE A 79 -8.43 -2.84 6.52
CA PHE A 79 -9.47 -1.85 6.16
C PHE A 79 -10.88 -2.45 6.22
N LEU A 80 -11.03 -3.74 5.89
CA LEU A 80 -12.31 -4.47 6.06
C LEU A 80 -12.65 -4.64 7.55
N LEU A 81 -11.65 -4.90 8.40
CA LEU A 81 -11.81 -4.97 9.86
C LEU A 81 -12.25 -3.63 10.47
N LEU A 82 -11.75 -2.49 9.98
CA LEU A 82 -12.20 -1.17 10.45
C LEU A 82 -13.67 -0.88 10.10
N TRP A 83 -14.16 -1.37 8.95
CA TRP A 83 -15.58 -1.29 8.60
C TRP A 83 -16.44 -2.24 9.44
N SER A 84 -15.94 -3.44 9.73
CA SER A 84 -16.64 -4.44 10.55
C SER A 84 -16.77 -4.03 12.03
N ARG A 85 -15.91 -3.14 12.54
CA ARG A 85 -15.94 -2.72 13.95
C ARG A 85 -17.22 -1.97 14.36
N LYS A 86 -17.98 -1.40 13.41
CA LYS A 86 -19.32 -0.81 13.68
C LYS A 86 -20.44 -1.86 13.75
N ASN A 87 -20.22 -3.09 13.27
CA ASN A 87 -21.20 -4.18 13.22
C ASN A 87 -20.56 -5.51 13.67
N ILE A 88 -19.90 -5.50 14.82
CA ILE A 88 -19.28 -6.71 15.41
C ILE A 88 -20.32 -7.83 15.64
N GLY A 89 -21.56 -7.48 16.01
CA GLY A 89 -22.64 -8.44 16.22
C GLY A 89 -23.05 -9.22 14.96
N PHE A 90 -23.01 -8.58 13.78
CA PHE A 90 -23.41 -9.24 12.51
C PHE A 90 -22.35 -10.22 12.01
N THR A 91 -21.07 -9.89 12.20
CA THR A 91 -19.95 -10.75 11.78
C THR A 91 -19.76 -11.96 12.69
N LEU A 92 -19.96 -11.80 14.01
CA LEU A 92 -20.03 -12.94 14.93
C LEU A 92 -21.23 -13.86 14.63
N GLY A 93 -22.39 -13.30 14.28
CA GLY A 93 -23.58 -14.08 13.94
C GLY A 93 -23.39 -14.99 12.72
N ILE A 94 -22.75 -14.52 11.65
CA ILE A 94 -22.47 -15.35 10.46
C ILE A 94 -21.44 -16.44 10.78
N GLY A 95 -20.41 -16.10 11.58
CA GLY A 95 -19.40 -17.08 12.00
C GLY A 95 -19.98 -18.19 12.88
N LEU A 96 -20.91 -17.85 13.77
CA LEU A 96 -21.57 -18.81 14.67
C LEU A 96 -22.66 -19.64 13.95
N TYR A 97 -23.31 -19.10 12.92
CA TYR A 97 -24.31 -19.83 12.14
C TYR A 97 -23.69 -20.83 11.15
N ALA A 98 -22.44 -20.60 10.74
CA ALA A 98 -21.73 -21.44 9.77
C ALA A 98 -20.96 -22.63 10.38
N PHE A 99 -21.05 -22.83 11.70
CA PHE A 99 -20.46 -23.95 12.45
C PHE A 99 -21.57 -24.72 13.16
#